data_AF-A0AA38WA81-F1
#
_entry.id   AF-A0AA38WA81-F1
#
_cell.length_a   1.000
_cell.length_b   1.000
_cell.length_c   1.000
_cell.angle_alpha   90.00
_cell.angle_beta   90.00
_cell.angle_gamma   90.00
#
_symmetry.space_group_name_H-M   'P 1'
#
loop_
_entity.id
_entity.type
_entity.pdbx_description
1 polymer ?
#
loop_
_entity_poly.entity_id
_entity_poly.type
_entity_poly.pdbx_seq_one_letter_code
_entity_poly.pdbx_strand_id
1 'polypeptide(L)'
;MEMNGTMHSKTELEKFLNGSVEEDSDHFDILAWWKANNLMFPILYLMARDLLAIPISTVAYELVFSTSGRVLDPFRSSLTPKIVEGLICTQDWLRTSSNQGVEENWEQIQLDEELGRSGTSKKH
;
A
#
# COMPACT_ATOMS: atom_id res chain seq x y z
N MET A 1 -22.98 39.50 -22.10
CA MET A 1 -22.33 39.07 -20.83
C MET A 1 -21.81 37.68 -21.06
N GLU A 2 -20.54 37.59 -21.42
CA GLU A 2 -19.80 36.33 -21.37
C GLU A 2 -19.72 35.89 -19.91
N MET A 3 -19.88 34.61 -19.60
CA MET A 3 -18.74 33.73 -19.31
C MET A 3 -19.23 32.28 -19.39
N ASN A 4 -18.52 31.49 -20.19
CA ASN A 4 -18.58 30.05 -20.14
C ASN A 4 -18.24 29.61 -18.71
N GLY A 5 -19.12 28.84 -18.09
CA GLY A 5 -18.72 28.03 -16.95
C GLY A 5 -18.03 26.81 -17.51
N THR A 6 -16.70 26.80 -17.54
CA THR A 6 -15.96 25.55 -17.64
C THR A 6 -16.50 24.62 -16.56
N MET A 7 -17.22 23.57 -16.96
CA MET A 7 -17.66 22.52 -16.05
C MET A 7 -16.42 21.80 -15.55
N HIS A 8 -15.81 22.34 -14.50
CA HIS A 8 -14.66 21.73 -13.87
C HIS A 8 -15.18 20.50 -13.13
N SER A 9 -14.93 19.32 -13.70
CA SER A 9 -15.16 18.06 -13.00
C SER A 9 -14.41 18.11 -11.68
N LYS A 10 -15.11 17.86 -10.56
CA LYS A 10 -14.48 17.81 -9.23
C LYS A 10 -13.38 16.76 -9.23
N THR A 11 -12.21 17.14 -8.74
CA THR A 11 -11.08 16.23 -8.54
C THR A 11 -11.40 15.19 -7.48
N GLU A 12 -10.62 14.12 -7.48
CA GLU A 12 -10.69 13.06 -6.47
C GLU A 12 -10.55 13.62 -5.04
N LEU A 13 -9.57 14.51 -4.84
CA LEU A 13 -9.32 15.21 -3.59
C LEU A 13 -10.51 16.04 -3.15
N GLU A 14 -11.10 16.83 -4.05
CA GLU A 14 -12.29 17.63 -3.73
C GLU A 14 -13.48 16.72 -3.34
N LYS A 15 -13.67 15.60 -4.04
CA LYS A 15 -14.72 14.64 -3.67
C LYS A 15 -14.50 14.06 -2.27
N PHE A 16 -13.27 13.71 -1.92
CA PHE A 16 -12.92 13.22 -0.59
C PHE A 16 -13.14 14.29 0.49
N LEU A 17 -12.64 15.51 0.27
CA LEU A 17 -12.76 16.62 1.22
C LEU A 17 -14.20 17.12 1.40
N ASN A 18 -15.04 16.98 0.37
CA ASN A 18 -16.47 17.30 0.43
C ASN A 18 -17.34 16.10 0.84
N GLY A 19 -16.75 14.93 1.08
CA GLY A 19 -17.44 13.72 1.51
C GLY A 19 -17.98 13.84 2.93
N SER A 20 -18.88 12.93 3.29
CA SER A 20 -19.28 12.74 4.68
C SER A 20 -18.11 12.19 5.50
N VAL A 21 -17.98 12.68 6.73
CA VAL A 21 -17.04 12.13 7.70
C VAL A 21 -17.59 10.80 8.21
N GLU A 22 -16.76 9.76 8.21
CA GLU A 22 -17.12 8.46 8.78
C GLU A 22 -17.28 8.57 10.31
N GLU A 23 -18.16 7.74 10.88
CA GLU A 23 -18.35 7.70 12.33
C GLU A 23 -17.09 7.15 13.02
N ASP A 24 -16.64 7.86 14.07
CA ASP A 24 -15.52 7.40 14.90
C ASP A 24 -15.88 6.07 15.56
N SER A 25 -15.11 5.03 15.23
CA SER A 25 -15.24 3.68 15.78
C SER A 25 -13.88 3.19 16.26
N ASP A 26 -13.83 2.60 17.45
CA ASP A 26 -12.62 2.02 18.05
C ASP A 26 -11.99 0.90 17.19
N HIS A 27 -12.75 0.34 16.24
CA HIS A 27 -12.31 -0.75 15.36
C HIS A 27 -12.20 -0.32 13.90
N PHE A 28 -12.08 0.98 13.63
CA PHE A 28 -11.95 1.48 12.28
C PHE A 28 -10.57 1.16 11.69
N ASP A 29 -10.55 0.30 10.66
CA ASP A 29 -9.35 0.02 9.87
C ASP A 29 -9.27 0.97 8.67
N ILE A 30 -8.44 2.00 8.80
CA ILE A 30 -8.22 3.01 7.77
C ILE A 30 -7.67 2.43 6.47
N LEU A 31 -6.83 1.38 6.52
CA LEU A 31 -6.27 0.76 5.33
C LEU A 31 -7.32 -0.07 4.60
N ALA A 32 -8.17 -0.79 5.34
CA ALA A 32 -9.30 -1.52 4.78
C ALA A 32 -10.32 -0.56 4.13
N TRP A 33 -10.60 0.59 4.75
CA TRP A 33 -11.48 1.61 4.18
C TRP A 33 -10.93 2.16 2.85
N TRP A 34 -9.64 2.48 2.80
CA TRP A 34 -8.97 2.92 1.58
C TRP A 34 -9.03 1.84 0.48
N LYS A 35 -8.83 0.56 0.84
CA LYS A 35 -8.97 -0.57 -0.09
C LYS A 35 -10.40 -0.66 -0.66
N ALA A 36 -11.41 -0.53 0.19
CA ALA A 36 -12.82 -0.60 -0.24
C ALA A 36 -13.24 0.57 -1.14
N ASN A 37 -12.60 1.74 -1.00
CA ASN A 37 -12.92 2.94 -1.77
C ASN A 37 -11.96 3.20 -2.95
N ASN A 38 -11.10 2.24 -3.31
CA ASN A 38 -10.07 2.45 -4.34
C ASN A 38 -10.65 2.81 -5.73
N LEU A 39 -11.86 2.37 -6.07
CA LEU A 39 -12.51 2.66 -7.35
C LEU A 39 -12.99 4.11 -7.41
N MET A 40 -13.40 4.65 -6.26
CA MET A 40 -13.82 6.05 -6.15
C MET A 40 -12.63 6.99 -6.05
N PHE A 41 -11.56 6.51 -5.40
CA PHE A 41 -10.37 7.26 -5.07
C PHE A 41 -9.07 6.52 -5.46
N PRO A 42 -8.78 6.31 -6.76
CA PRO A 42 -7.65 5.48 -7.18
C PRO A 42 -6.28 6.09 -6.85
N ILE A 43 -6.11 7.42 -6.97
CA ILE A 43 -4.81 8.06 -6.74
C ILE A 43 -4.58 8.29 -5.25
N LEU A 44 -5.60 8.76 -4.52
CA LEU A 44 -5.56 8.94 -3.07
C LEU A 44 -5.39 7.59 -2.37
N TYR A 45 -6.02 6.52 -2.84
CA TYR A 45 -5.81 5.17 -2.31
C TYR A 45 -4.33 4.77 -2.34
N LEU A 46 -3.66 4.96 -3.48
CA LEU A 46 -2.24 4.62 -3.61
C LEU A 46 -1.37 5.46 -2.65
N MET A 47 -1.63 6.78 -2.59
CA MET A 47 -0.91 7.66 -1.66
C MET A 47 -1.17 7.29 -0.20
N ALA A 48 -2.42 7.02 0.16
CA ALA A 48 -2.80 6.67 1.51
C ALA A 48 -2.20 5.33 1.93
N ARG A 49 -2.22 4.32 1.05
CA ARG A 49 -1.53 3.04 1.29
C ARG A 49 -0.05 3.27 1.56
N ASP A 50 0.64 4.04 0.72
CA ASP A 50 2.08 4.23 0.85
C ASP A 50 2.46 5.05 2.09
N LEU A 51 1.61 6.00 2.50
CA LEU A 51 1.82 6.83 3.70
C LEU A 51 1.45 6.11 5.00
N LEU A 52 0.33 5.37 5.00
CA LEU A 52 -0.24 4.78 6.22
C LEU A 52 0.24 3.35 6.48
N ALA A 53 0.74 2.64 5.47
CA ALA A 53 1.31 1.30 5.66
C ALA A 53 2.67 1.31 6.37
N ILE A 54 3.35 2.46 6.44
CA ILE A 54 4.61 2.60 7.18
C ILE A 54 4.27 2.65 8.68
N PRO A 55 4.73 1.68 9.50
CA PRO A 55 4.55 1.75 10.93
C PRO A 55 5.27 3.00 11.46
N ILE A 56 4.52 3.94 12.03
CA ILE A 56 5.10 5.16 12.63
C ILE A 56 5.93 4.81 13.88
N SER A 57 5.73 3.62 14.44
CA SER A 57 6.31 3.20 15.70
C SER A 57 7.72 2.63 15.55
N THR A 58 8.63 3.26 16.29
CA THR A 58 9.95 2.75 16.62
C THR A 58 9.91 1.37 17.33
N VAL A 59 8.84 1.06 18.05
CA VAL A 59 8.70 -0.21 18.79
C VAL A 59 8.61 -1.42 17.84
N ALA A 60 8.14 -1.24 16.59
CA ALA A 60 8.12 -2.31 15.60
C ALA A 60 9.53 -2.79 15.22
N TYR A 61 10.51 -1.86 15.13
CA TYR A 61 11.90 -2.26 14.88
C TYR A 61 12.52 -2.94 16.11
N GLU A 62 12.16 -2.53 17.33
CA GLU A 62 12.69 -3.12 18.56
C GLU A 62 12.22 -4.56 18.75
N LEU A 63 10.99 -4.88 18.33
CA LEU A 63 10.45 -6.24 18.38
C LEU A 63 11.09 -7.16 17.33
N VAL A 64 11.32 -6.67 16.11
CA VAL A 64 12.09 -7.37 15.08
C VAL A 64 13.52 -7.62 15.56
N PHE A 65 14.15 -6.61 16.16
CA PHE A 65 15.50 -6.73 16.72
C PHE A 65 15.57 -7.68 17.92
N SER A 66 14.64 -7.60 18.87
CA SER A 66 14.55 -8.49 20.04
C SER A 66 14.30 -9.94 19.63
N THR A 67 13.51 -10.19 18.58
CA THR A 67 13.30 -11.54 18.04
C THR A 67 14.60 -12.08 17.43
N SER A 68 15.36 -11.24 16.73
CA SER A 68 16.68 -11.61 16.20
C SER A 68 17.70 -11.92 17.30
N GLY A 69 17.60 -11.29 18.47
CA GLY A 69 18.51 -11.52 19.60
C GLY A 69 18.32 -12.88 20.28
N ARG A 70 17.10 -13.43 20.32
CA ARG A 70 16.80 -14.67 21.08
C ARG A 70 16.89 -15.95 20.24
N VAL A 71 16.69 -15.87 18.93
CA VAL A 71 16.72 -17.06 18.04
C VAL A 71 18.14 -17.44 17.61
N LEU A 72 19.12 -16.54 17.78
CA LEU A 72 20.43 -16.66 17.15
C LEU A 72 21.63 -16.81 18.11
N ASP A 73 21.41 -16.79 19.43
CA ASP A 73 22.50 -16.73 20.42
C ASP A 73 23.49 -17.93 20.37
N PRO A 74 23.07 -19.19 20.15
CA PRO A 74 24.01 -20.29 19.95
C PRO A 74 24.63 -20.38 18.53
N PHE A 75 23.93 -19.85 17.52
CA PHE A 75 24.30 -20.01 16.10
C PHE A 75 25.16 -18.86 15.55
N ARG A 76 25.15 -17.68 16.18
CA ARG A 76 25.94 -16.52 15.74
C ARG A 76 27.45 -16.70 15.89
N SER A 77 27.90 -17.58 16.78
CA SER A 77 29.33 -17.89 16.90
C SER A 77 29.90 -18.55 15.62
N SER A 78 29.04 -19.08 14.73
CA SER A 78 29.46 -19.78 13.51
C SER A 78 28.90 -19.21 12.19
N LEU A 79 27.90 -18.31 12.23
CA LEU A 79 27.24 -17.78 11.03
C LEU A 79 27.71 -16.37 10.70
N THR A 80 27.96 -16.11 9.42
CA THR A 80 28.28 -14.75 8.95
C THR A 80 27.02 -13.86 8.99
N PRO A 81 27.16 -12.53 9.19
CA PRO A 81 26.02 -11.61 9.18
C PRO A 81 25.13 -11.73 7.94
N LYS A 82 25.72 -12.01 6.78
CA LYS A 82 25.01 -12.19 5.51
C LYS A 82 24.07 -13.41 5.51
N ILE A 83 24.49 -14.52 6.14
CA ILE A 83 23.65 -15.72 6.26
C ILE A 83 22.49 -15.45 7.22
N VAL A 84 22.75 -14.74 8.32
CA VAL A 84 21.72 -14.34 9.29
C VAL A 84 20.66 -13.45 8.64
N GLU A 85 21.08 -12.44 7.87
CA GLU A 85 20.17 -11.57 7.10
C GLU A 85 19.30 -12.38 6.14
N GLY A 86 19.91 -13.29 5.36
CA GLY A 86 19.16 -14.16 4.44
C GLY A 86 18.12 -15.03 5.16
N LEU A 87 18.43 -15.57 6.35
CA LEU A 87 17.51 -16.37 7.14
C LEU A 87 16.34 -15.54 7.70
N ILE A 88 16.61 -14.32 8.16
CA ILE A 88 15.56 -13.42 8.67
C ILE A 88 14.64 -12.98 7.53
N CYS A 89 15.20 -12.55 6.40
CA CYS A 89 14.41 -12.12 5.23
C CYS A 89 13.55 -13.26 4.67
N THR A 90 14.09 -14.48 4.57
CA THR A 90 13.33 -15.65 4.09
C THR A 90 12.23 -16.06 5.07
N GLN A 91 12.48 -15.99 6.39
CA GLN A 91 11.45 -16.23 7.39
C GLN A 91 10.33 -15.19 7.32
N ASP A 92 10.65 -13.91 7.17
CA ASP A 92 9.67 -12.83 7.07
C ASP A 92 8.79 -13.00 5.81
N TRP A 93 9.41 -13.31 4.66
CA TRP A 93 8.71 -13.59 3.40
C TRP A 93 7.74 -14.78 3.49
N LEU A 94 8.11 -15.84 4.22
CA LEU A 94 7.23 -17.01 4.40
C LEU A 94 6.04 -16.70 5.33
N ARG A 95 6.20 -15.75 6.27
CA ARG A 95 5.14 -15.31 7.18
C ARG A 95 4.16 -14.35 6.51
N THR A 96 4.62 -13.52 5.57
CA THR A 96 3.74 -12.63 4.81
C THR A 96 2.91 -13.41 3.79
N SER A 97 3.51 -14.38 3.10
CA SER A 97 2.84 -15.21 2.09
C SER A 97 1.80 -16.19 2.67
N SER A 98 1.89 -16.58 3.94
CA SER A 98 0.88 -17.42 4.61
C SER A 98 -0.33 -16.64 5.13
N ASN A 99 -0.23 -15.31 5.25
CA ASN A 99 -1.30 -14.43 5.74
C ASN A 99 -1.99 -13.60 4.64
N GLN A 100 -1.46 -13.58 3.42
CA GLN A 100 -2.08 -12.89 2.29
C GLN A 100 -2.99 -13.83 1.52
N GLY A 101 -4.30 -13.68 1.70
CA GLY A 101 -5.25 -14.03 0.65
C GLY A 101 -4.90 -13.21 -0.59
N VAL A 102 -4.41 -13.90 -1.62
CA VAL A 102 -4.09 -13.32 -2.93
C VAL A 102 -5.40 -12.86 -3.57
N GLU A 103 -5.79 -11.62 -3.30
CA GLU A 103 -6.79 -10.92 -4.10
C GLU A 103 -6.01 -10.03 -5.06
N GLU A 104 -5.46 -10.67 -6.09
CA GLU A 104 -4.89 -10.02 -7.25
C GLU A 104 -5.93 -9.04 -7.81
N ASN A 105 -5.63 -7.75 -7.71
CA ASN A 105 -6.46 -6.68 -8.25
C ASN A 105 -6.33 -6.67 -9.78
N TRP A 106 -7.04 -7.61 -10.43
CA TRP A 106 -7.09 -7.77 -11.88
C TRP A 106 -7.56 -6.51 -12.61
N GLU A 107 -8.35 -5.67 -11.95
CA GLU A 107 -8.88 -4.42 -12.51
C GLU A 107 -7.77 -3.36 -12.72
N GLN A 108 -6.73 -3.36 -11.88
CA GLN A 108 -5.58 -2.46 -12.04
C GLN A 108 -4.73 -2.86 -13.26
N ILE A 109 -4.56 -4.17 -13.49
CA ILE A 109 -3.82 -4.70 -14.65
C ILE A 109 -4.56 -4.38 -15.95
N GLN A 110 -5.90 -4.43 -15.93
CA GLN A 110 -6.73 -4.10 -17.08
C GLN A 110 -6.60 -2.62 -17.51
N LEU A 111 -6.54 -1.70 -16.53
CA LEU A 111 -6.40 -0.25 -16.76
C LEU A 111 -5.04 0.12 -17.37
N ASP A 112 -3.96 -0.51 -16.89
CA ASP A 112 -2.61 -0.29 -17.43
C ASP A 112 -2.47 -0.84 -18.86
N GLU A 113 -3.16 -1.94 -19.18
CA GLU A 113 -3.18 -2.51 -20.53
C GLU A 113 -3.97 -1.65 -21.53
N GLU A 114 -5.05 -1.01 -21.09
CA GLU A 114 -5.82 -0.06 -21.91
C GLU A 114 -5.07 1.25 -22.18
N LEU A 115 -4.34 1.77 -21.18
CA LEU A 115 -3.46 2.94 -21.36
C LEU A 115 -2.27 2.66 -22.30
N GLY A 116 -1.76 1.42 -22.30
CA GLY A 116 -0.72 0.99 -23.25
C GLY A 116 -1.18 0.89 -24.70
N ARG A 117 -2.47 0.61 -24.96
CA ARG A 117 -3.03 0.49 -26.32
C ARG A 117 -3.32 1.84 -27.00
N SER A 118 -3.48 2.93 -26.24
CA SER A 118 -3.82 4.25 -26.80
C SER A 118 -2.62 5.00 -27.44
N GLY A 119 -1.39 4.57 -27.16
CA GLY A 119 -0.15 5.30 -27.51
C GLY A 119 0.36 5.22 -28.95
N THR A 120 -0.26 4.44 -29.85
CA THR A 120 0.27 4.27 -31.23
C THR A 120 -0.76 4.58 -32.32
N SER A 121 -1.14 5.85 -32.47
CA SER A 121 -1.61 6.34 -33.78
C SER A 121 -1.47 7.85 -33.90
N LYS A 122 -0.35 8.28 -34.50
CA LYS A 122 -0.21 9.44 -35.40
C LYS A 122 1.26 9.58 -35.82
N LYS A 123 1.60 9.00 -36.96
CA LYS A 123 2.63 9.54 -37.84
C LYS A 123 1.96 9.82 -39.17
N HIS A 124 1.73 11.10 -39.42
CA HIS A 124 1.47 11.64 -40.75
C HIS A 124 2.81 11.87 -41.44
#